data_AF-A0A955GNW0-F1
#
_entry.id   AF-A0A955GNW0-F1
#
_cell.length_a   1.000
_cell.length_b   1.000
_cell.length_c   1.000
_cell.angle_alpha   90.00
_cell.angle_beta   90.00
_cell.angle_gamma   90.00
#
_symmetry.space_group_name_H-M   'P 1'
#
loop_
_entity.id
_entity.type
_entity.pdbx_description
1 polymer ?
#
loop_
_entity_poly.entity_id
_entity_poly.type
_entity_poly.pdbx_seq_one_letter_code
_entity_poly.pdbx_strand_id
1 'polypeptide(L)'
;MLSLDKSYNTLLAERSNRRFRLLLVGTTIGLLGFVGFAVSLFMKLDIYEYAKTSIKELGPISVIRREDSQRHNPTNKTYTADNSATSDQDSGTIANNTQDSTGESSDAPQANSGDQTSDNNQNTSDTSNPGNPGQGEDNGSTGSDPSPPTITSAECKTSSVWQNLEACGWPGPSNTGPSGNLTLYPNGLTINSSGTYSNLDVRGYININASNVTLRNFKLTNVNYSYTALRVDPGVTNIVLEDCEINPNFVTQFAIWGYDGITVRRCEIYKNGGAIQARQNVVFEENYCHDIDDVANDGDDWHTNCVIAVNDSRGVSNWRIYHNSMRLGTPGGLKYLSGVINTLLAANNTIENNLIANGAFSMYLFDTRSANVTPTNTVVKNNRFSIVDSPHVGIYGIWYPGQGWSSYSQHVSFSGNLVLETGVEVNGTEP
;
A
#
# COMPACT_ATOMS: atom_id res chain seq x y z
N MET A 1 -36.87 -63.55 -33.04
CA MET A 1 -37.44 -62.93 -31.83
C MET A 1 -36.28 -62.47 -30.97
N LEU A 2 -35.91 -61.19 -31.08
CA LEU A 2 -34.65 -60.64 -30.60
C LEU A 2 -34.82 -59.95 -29.25
N SER A 3 -33.81 -60.18 -28.42
CA SER A 3 -33.58 -59.69 -27.07
C SER A 3 -33.53 -58.16 -27.01
N LEU A 4 -34.51 -57.57 -26.33
CA LEU A 4 -34.38 -56.32 -25.59
C LEU A 4 -34.50 -56.67 -24.11
N ASP A 5 -33.77 -55.92 -23.27
CA ASP A 5 -34.08 -55.63 -21.86
C ASP A 5 -33.00 -55.96 -20.82
N LYS A 6 -31.88 -55.21 -20.88
CA LYS A 6 -30.99 -55.00 -19.70
C LYS A 6 -30.52 -53.55 -19.51
N SER A 7 -30.75 -52.63 -20.45
CA SER A 7 -30.26 -51.25 -20.34
C SER A 7 -31.25 -50.27 -19.68
N TYR A 8 -32.54 -50.61 -19.55
CA TYR A 8 -33.55 -49.68 -19.07
C TYR A 8 -33.61 -49.55 -17.53
N ASN A 9 -33.34 -50.65 -16.81
CA ASN A 9 -33.40 -50.66 -15.33
C ASN A 9 -32.22 -49.93 -14.66
N THR A 10 -31.06 -49.86 -15.31
CA THR A 10 -29.88 -49.16 -14.77
C THR A 10 -30.04 -47.63 -14.84
N LEU A 11 -30.72 -47.13 -15.86
CA LEU A 11 -30.97 -45.69 -16.07
C LEU A 11 -31.99 -45.09 -15.08
N LEU A 12 -32.91 -45.89 -14.54
CA LEU A 12 -33.86 -45.44 -13.52
C LEU A 12 -33.24 -45.38 -12.11
N ALA A 13 -32.26 -46.24 -11.81
CA ALA A 13 -31.55 -46.23 -10.53
C ALA A 13 -30.64 -45.00 -10.37
N GLU A 14 -30.00 -44.51 -11.44
CA GLU A 14 -29.15 -43.32 -11.39
C GLU A 14 -29.93 -42.00 -11.27
N ARG A 15 -31.15 -41.92 -11.82
CA ARG A 15 -31.99 -40.72 -11.70
C ARG A 15 -32.60 -40.53 -10.31
N SER A 16 -32.85 -41.62 -9.57
CA SER A 16 -33.35 -41.58 -8.19
C SER A 16 -32.29 -41.04 -7.21
N ASN A 17 -31.04 -41.46 -7.36
CA ASN A 17 -29.94 -41.04 -6.47
C ASN A 17 -29.53 -39.55 -6.63
N ARG A 18 -29.72 -38.95 -7.81
CA ARG A 18 -29.43 -37.52 -8.01
C ARG A 18 -30.46 -36.60 -7.34
N ARG A 19 -31.73 -37.01 -7.27
CA ARG A 19 -32.78 -36.22 -6.59
C ARG A 19 -32.66 -36.28 -5.06
N PHE A 20 -32.19 -37.40 -4.51
CA PHE A 20 -31.98 -37.54 -3.07
C PHE A 20 -30.77 -36.74 -2.57
N ARG A 21 -29.70 -36.62 -3.37
CA ARG A 21 -28.52 -35.81 -3.02
C ARG A 21 -28.77 -34.30 -3.11
N LEU A 22 -29.63 -33.83 -4.02
CA LEU A 22 -29.99 -32.40 -4.08
C LEU A 22 -30.85 -31.96 -2.88
N LEU A 23 -31.68 -32.84 -2.33
CA LEU A 23 -32.55 -32.52 -1.20
C LEU A 23 -31.78 -32.42 0.14
N LEU A 24 -30.69 -33.18 0.30
CA LEU A 24 -29.85 -33.15 1.51
C LEU A 24 -28.90 -31.94 1.57
N VAL A 25 -28.46 -31.43 0.41
CA VAL A 25 -27.60 -30.24 0.34
C VAL A 25 -28.41 -28.96 0.61
N GLY A 26 -29.67 -28.89 0.17
CA GLY A 26 -30.55 -27.74 0.42
C GLY A 26 -30.91 -27.52 1.89
N THR A 27 -31.13 -28.60 2.67
CA THR A 27 -31.46 -28.49 4.10
C THR A 27 -30.26 -28.14 4.97
N THR A 28 -29.05 -28.57 4.59
CA THR A 28 -27.82 -28.26 5.35
C THR A 28 -27.38 -26.80 5.17
N ILE A 29 -27.57 -26.22 3.98
CA ILE A 29 -27.28 -24.79 3.71
C ILE A 29 -28.30 -23.87 4.40
N GLY A 30 -29.58 -24.27 4.45
CA GLY A 30 -30.62 -23.52 5.15
C GLY A 30 -30.39 -23.44 6.67
N LEU A 31 -29.90 -24.51 7.29
CA LEU A 31 -29.65 -24.54 8.74
C LEU A 31 -28.43 -23.70 9.14
N LEU A 32 -27.36 -23.72 8.34
CA LEU A 32 -26.16 -22.91 8.57
C LEU A 32 -26.44 -21.41 8.36
N GLY A 33 -27.27 -21.05 7.38
CA GLY A 33 -27.69 -19.67 7.16
C GLY A 33 -28.52 -19.10 8.32
N PHE A 34 -29.40 -19.92 8.91
CA PHE A 34 -30.24 -19.49 10.03
C PHE A 34 -29.47 -19.33 11.34
N VAL A 35 -28.48 -20.21 11.61
CA VAL A 35 -27.59 -20.07 12.76
C VAL A 35 -26.67 -18.86 12.61
N GLY A 36 -26.12 -18.62 11.41
CA GLY A 36 -25.31 -17.42 11.13
C GLY A 36 -26.08 -16.11 11.33
N PHE A 37 -27.34 -16.05 10.88
CA PHE A 37 -28.19 -14.87 11.07
C PHE A 37 -28.56 -14.65 12.54
N ALA A 38 -28.86 -15.72 13.29
CA ALA A 38 -29.15 -15.63 14.72
C ALA A 38 -27.93 -15.18 15.54
N VAL A 39 -26.73 -15.70 15.26
CA VAL A 39 -25.49 -15.29 15.94
C VAL A 39 -25.14 -13.83 15.63
N SER A 40 -25.31 -13.38 14.38
CA SER A 40 -25.11 -11.96 14.00
C SER A 40 -26.10 -11.03 14.70
N LEU A 41 -27.36 -11.45 14.87
CA LEU A 41 -28.39 -10.67 15.56
C LEU A 41 -28.13 -10.61 17.08
N PHE A 42 -27.68 -11.71 17.70
CA PHE A 42 -27.30 -11.74 19.11
C PHE A 42 -26.08 -10.87 19.41
N MET A 43 -25.04 -10.90 18.57
CA MET A 43 -23.86 -10.05 18.75
C MET A 43 -24.18 -8.55 18.59
N LYS A 44 -25.09 -8.18 17.69
CA LYS A 44 -25.51 -6.78 17.52
C LYS A 44 -26.33 -6.25 18.71
N LEU A 45 -27.10 -7.12 19.37
CA LEU A 45 -27.87 -6.75 20.56
C LEU A 45 -26.97 -6.56 21.79
N ASP A 46 -25.95 -7.40 21.97
CA ASP A 46 -25.00 -7.26 23.09
C ASP A 46 -24.12 -6.01 22.95
N ILE A 47 -23.69 -5.65 21.73
CA ILE A 47 -22.93 -4.40 21.49
C ILE A 47 -23.81 -3.17 21.76
N TYR A 48 -25.10 -3.22 21.42
CA TYR A 48 -26.02 -2.11 21.64
C TYR A 48 -26.34 -1.87 23.12
N GLU A 49 -26.53 -2.93 23.91
CA GLU A 49 -26.79 -2.81 25.36
C GLU A 49 -25.50 -2.51 26.15
N TYR A 50 -24.33 -2.96 25.69
CA TYR A 50 -23.04 -2.53 26.25
C TYR A 50 -22.82 -1.00 26.05
N ALA A 51 -23.09 -0.48 24.85
CA ALA A 51 -22.96 0.95 24.55
C ALA A 51 -23.92 1.84 25.36
N LYS A 52 -25.15 1.37 25.66
CA LYS A 52 -26.08 2.07 26.54
C LYS A 52 -25.59 2.18 27.98
N THR A 53 -24.85 1.18 28.45
CA THR A 53 -24.40 1.12 29.85
C THR A 53 -23.19 2.03 30.06
N SER A 54 -22.27 2.10 29.10
CA SER A 54 -21.09 2.97 29.16
C SER A 54 -21.41 4.47 29.07
N ILE A 55 -22.52 4.87 28.43
CA ILE A 55 -22.92 6.29 28.32
C ILE A 55 -23.55 6.82 29.63
N LYS A 56 -24.05 5.95 30.52
CA LYS A 56 -24.64 6.36 31.80
C LYS A 56 -23.62 6.62 32.92
N GLU A 57 -22.38 6.18 32.78
CA GLU A 57 -21.35 6.37 33.81
C GLU A 57 -20.46 7.60 33.60
N LEU A 58 -20.62 8.31 32.48
CA LEU A 58 -19.98 9.62 32.28
C LEU A 58 -20.88 10.71 32.87
N GLY A 59 -20.67 10.99 34.16
CA GLY A 59 -21.23 12.18 34.81
C GLY A 59 -20.86 13.49 34.09
N PRO A 60 -21.54 14.60 34.38
CA PRO A 60 -21.38 15.86 33.65
C PRO A 60 -19.93 16.37 33.72
N ILE A 61 -19.31 16.54 32.55
CA ILE A 61 -17.99 17.14 32.39
C ILE A 61 -18.10 18.63 32.76
N SER A 62 -17.53 19.00 33.90
CA SER A 62 -17.37 20.39 34.29
C SER A 62 -16.13 20.96 33.62
N VAL A 63 -16.33 22.01 32.81
CA VAL A 63 -15.26 22.78 32.18
C VAL A 63 -14.54 23.59 33.26
N ILE A 64 -13.35 23.15 33.65
CA ILE A 64 -12.46 23.93 34.52
C ILE A 64 -11.66 24.90 33.65
N ARG A 65 -11.98 26.20 33.73
CA ARG A 65 -11.08 27.28 33.29
C ARG A 65 -9.86 27.31 34.21
N ARG A 66 -8.65 27.23 33.66
CA ARG A 66 -7.41 27.57 34.38
C ARG A 66 -7.09 29.05 34.16
N GLU A 67 -7.19 29.84 35.23
CA GLU A 67 -6.49 31.11 35.38
C GLU A 67 -5.17 30.87 36.14
N ASP A 68 -4.22 31.77 35.89
CA ASP A 68 -2.82 31.77 36.28
C ASP A 68 -2.52 31.51 37.78
N SER A 69 -1.44 30.79 38.07
CA SER A 69 -0.49 31.20 39.13
C SER A 69 0.86 30.47 39.10
N GLN A 70 1.92 31.29 39.07
CA GLN A 70 3.10 31.27 39.94
C GLN A 70 4.05 30.04 39.92
N ARG A 71 5.22 30.31 39.31
CA ARG A 71 6.59 29.86 39.64
C ARG A 71 6.74 28.81 40.75
N HIS A 72 7.30 27.65 40.39
CA HIS A 72 8.23 26.91 41.26
C HIS A 72 9.39 26.30 40.45
N ASN A 73 10.58 26.46 41.03
CA ASN A 73 11.90 26.05 40.55
C ASN A 73 12.05 24.51 40.64
N PRO A 74 12.54 23.78 39.62
CA PRO A 74 12.98 22.41 39.82
C PRO A 74 14.49 22.35 40.08
N THR A 75 14.84 21.99 41.31
CA THR A 75 16.18 21.52 41.67
C THR A 75 16.48 20.15 41.02
N ASN A 76 17.71 20.04 40.51
CA ASN A 76 18.39 18.87 39.96
C ASN A 76 17.98 17.52 40.58
N LYS A 77 17.53 16.59 39.73
CA LYS A 77 17.65 15.15 39.96
C LYS A 77 18.45 14.52 38.83
N THR A 78 19.72 14.26 39.14
CA THR A 78 20.64 13.44 38.36
C THR A 78 20.19 11.98 38.47
N TYR A 79 19.93 11.32 37.35
CA TYR A 79 19.83 9.86 37.29
C TYR A 79 21.23 9.32 36.99
N THR A 80 21.84 8.66 37.97
CA THR A 80 23.07 7.88 37.81
C THR A 80 22.69 6.53 37.20
N ALA A 81 23.26 6.20 36.05
CA ALA A 81 23.19 4.86 35.47
C ALA A 81 24.11 3.93 36.27
N ASP A 82 23.55 2.85 36.80
CA ASP A 82 24.30 1.82 37.53
C ASP A 82 24.83 0.79 36.52
N ASN A 83 26.15 0.78 36.35
CA ASN A 83 26.90 -0.23 35.61
C ASN A 83 27.43 -1.24 36.63
N SER A 84 26.84 -2.44 36.70
CA SER A 84 27.46 -3.56 37.39
C SER A 84 27.58 -4.76 36.45
N ALA A 85 28.77 -4.90 35.90
CA ALA A 85 29.27 -6.14 35.34
C ALA A 85 29.60 -7.11 36.49
N THR A 86 29.11 -8.34 36.41
CA THR A 86 29.67 -9.46 37.16
C THR A 86 29.94 -10.60 36.19
N SER A 87 31.23 -10.84 35.97
CA SER A 87 31.77 -12.08 35.44
C SER A 87 31.48 -13.22 36.40
N ASP A 88 31.07 -14.37 35.89
CA ASP A 88 31.54 -15.63 36.44
C ASP A 88 31.65 -16.68 35.34
N GLN A 89 32.83 -17.29 35.30
CA GLN A 89 33.13 -18.48 34.54
C GLN A 89 32.49 -19.67 35.26
N ASP A 90 31.83 -20.57 34.53
CA ASP A 90 32.09 -21.98 34.79
C ASP A 90 31.89 -22.85 33.55
N SER A 91 32.79 -23.82 33.50
CA SER A 91 33.07 -24.81 32.49
C SER A 91 32.06 -25.97 32.50
N GLY A 92 31.66 -26.42 31.32
CA GLY A 92 30.70 -27.52 31.18
C GLY A 92 30.78 -28.21 29.82
N THR A 93 31.83 -29.00 29.64
CA THR A 93 32.03 -29.95 28.54
C THR A 93 30.88 -30.98 28.50
N ILE A 94 30.15 -31.08 27.38
CA ILE A 94 29.37 -32.30 27.07
C ILE A 94 29.67 -32.75 25.65
N ALA A 95 29.93 -34.05 25.57
CA ALA A 95 30.54 -34.79 24.49
C ALA A 95 29.61 -35.06 23.29
N ASN A 96 30.28 -35.30 22.16
CA ASN A 96 29.78 -35.96 20.97
C ASN A 96 28.94 -37.20 21.29
N ASN A 97 27.81 -37.35 20.59
CA ASN A 97 27.36 -38.69 20.24
C ASN A 97 26.89 -38.74 18.80
N THR A 98 27.69 -39.45 18.02
CA THR A 98 27.43 -39.93 16.66
C THR A 98 26.33 -40.98 16.72
N GLN A 99 25.27 -40.85 15.92
CA GLN A 99 24.61 -42.05 15.42
C GLN A 99 24.06 -41.88 14.01
N ASP A 100 24.57 -42.80 13.20
CA ASP A 100 24.34 -43.14 11.82
C ASP A 100 22.93 -43.69 11.59
N SER A 101 22.28 -43.30 10.49
CA SER A 101 21.42 -44.19 9.70
C SER A 101 21.08 -43.58 8.34
N THR A 102 21.83 -44.03 7.34
CA THR A 102 21.35 -44.59 6.05
C THR A 102 20.21 -43.91 5.29
N GLY A 103 20.56 -43.44 4.08
CA GLY A 103 19.86 -43.81 2.85
C GLY A 103 18.90 -42.79 2.26
N GLU A 104 19.31 -42.11 1.19
CA GLU A 104 18.85 -42.41 -0.16
C GLU A 104 19.54 -41.51 -1.19
N SER A 105 19.99 -42.15 -2.28
CA SER A 105 20.66 -41.56 -3.43
C SER A 105 19.66 -41.03 -4.46
N SER A 106 20.00 -39.95 -5.16
CA SER A 106 20.08 -39.93 -6.63
C SER A 106 20.51 -38.56 -7.17
N ASP A 107 21.77 -38.50 -7.59
CA ASP A 107 22.23 -38.07 -8.91
C ASP A 107 21.55 -36.89 -9.63
N ALA A 108 22.30 -35.78 -9.73
CA ALA A 108 22.43 -35.03 -10.98
C ALA A 108 23.87 -34.48 -11.10
N PRO A 109 24.52 -34.57 -12.28
CA PRO A 109 25.97 -34.41 -12.41
C PRO A 109 26.42 -32.94 -12.50
N GLN A 110 27.41 -32.57 -11.69
CA GLN A 110 28.22 -31.37 -11.88
C GLN A 110 29.25 -31.62 -12.99
N ALA A 111 29.22 -30.76 -14.02
CA ALA A 111 30.26 -30.69 -15.03
C ALA A 111 31.51 -30.04 -14.43
N ASN A 112 32.59 -30.83 -14.43
CA ASN A 112 33.93 -30.45 -14.07
C ASN A 112 34.59 -29.81 -15.31
N SER A 113 35.09 -28.57 -15.20
CA SER A 113 36.07 -28.03 -16.15
C SER A 113 37.26 -27.50 -15.36
N GLY A 114 38.28 -28.33 -15.22
CA GLY A 114 39.64 -27.85 -14.99
C GLY A 114 40.25 -27.52 -16.35
N ASP A 115 40.88 -26.36 -16.47
CA ASP A 115 42.25 -26.32 -16.96
C ASP A 115 42.92 -25.01 -16.54
N GLN A 116 44.09 -25.15 -15.92
CA GLN A 116 45.02 -24.06 -15.65
C GLN A 116 46.04 -24.04 -16.78
N THR A 117 46.17 -22.92 -17.48
CA THR A 117 47.48 -22.49 -17.97
C THR A 117 47.63 -20.98 -17.83
N SER A 118 48.67 -20.63 -17.09
CA SER A 118 49.33 -19.34 -17.07
C SER A 118 49.87 -19.00 -18.45
N ASP A 119 49.71 -17.76 -18.89
CA ASP A 119 50.83 -17.02 -19.46
C ASP A 119 50.61 -15.50 -19.46
N ASN A 120 51.75 -14.85 -19.49
CA ASN A 120 52.07 -13.53 -19.01
C ASN A 120 52.01 -12.50 -20.17
N ASN A 121 51.72 -11.24 -19.82
CA ASN A 121 52.25 -10.04 -20.47
C ASN A 121 51.68 -9.62 -21.85
N GLN A 122 50.88 -8.54 -21.91
CA GLN A 122 51.35 -7.23 -22.42
C GLN A 122 50.23 -6.20 -22.51
N ASN A 123 50.54 -5.06 -21.90
CA ASN A 123 49.99 -3.73 -22.05
C ASN A 123 49.78 -3.32 -23.52
N THR A 124 48.54 -3.02 -23.93
CA THR A 124 48.25 -1.92 -24.87
C THR A 124 46.87 -1.32 -24.59
N SER A 125 46.89 0.00 -24.49
CA SER A 125 45.80 0.96 -24.42
C SER A 125 44.95 0.96 -25.69
N ASP A 126 43.64 0.76 -25.59
CA ASP A 126 42.65 1.43 -26.45
C ASP A 126 41.23 1.27 -25.88
N THR A 127 40.75 2.24 -25.09
CA THR A 127 39.34 2.33 -24.67
C THR A 127 38.58 3.17 -25.67
N SER A 128 38.13 2.56 -26.76
CA SER A 128 37.04 3.11 -27.57
C SER A 128 35.70 2.71 -26.95
N ASN A 129 35.09 3.67 -26.27
CA ASN A 129 33.76 3.58 -25.67
C ASN A 129 32.71 3.52 -26.81
N PRO A 130 31.96 2.42 -27.01
CA PRO A 130 30.91 2.37 -28.02
C PRO A 130 29.74 3.26 -27.56
N GLY A 131 29.32 4.13 -28.47
CA GLY A 131 28.41 5.24 -28.24
C GLY A 131 27.11 4.90 -27.53
N ASN A 132 26.77 5.79 -26.59
CA ASN A 132 25.44 5.97 -26.01
C ASN A 132 24.43 6.23 -27.14
N PRO A 133 23.45 5.35 -27.41
CA PRO A 133 22.42 5.61 -28.41
C PRO A 133 21.44 6.65 -27.85
N GLY A 134 21.49 7.85 -28.44
CA GLY A 134 20.44 8.86 -28.52
C GLY A 134 19.39 8.87 -27.40
N GLN A 135 19.63 9.69 -26.37
CA GLN A 135 18.53 10.37 -25.70
C GLN A 135 17.86 11.25 -26.76
N GLY A 136 16.68 10.81 -27.22
CA GLY A 136 15.80 11.69 -27.97
C GLY A 136 15.54 12.92 -27.12
N GLU A 137 15.90 14.08 -27.67
CA GLU A 137 15.55 15.39 -27.13
C GLU A 137 14.03 15.54 -27.20
N ASP A 138 13.33 14.93 -26.25
CA ASP A 138 12.01 15.41 -25.88
C ASP A 138 12.27 16.77 -25.26
N ASN A 139 11.84 17.81 -25.97
CA ASN A 139 12.01 19.21 -25.65
C ASN A 139 11.20 19.49 -24.38
N GLY A 140 11.77 19.08 -23.25
CA GLY A 140 11.19 19.12 -21.91
C GLY A 140 11.01 20.55 -21.51
N SER A 141 9.85 21.11 -21.90
CA SER A 141 9.28 22.27 -21.25
C SER A 141 9.33 21.99 -19.75
N THR A 142 10.19 22.71 -19.04
CA THR A 142 10.19 22.82 -17.59
C THR A 142 8.90 23.54 -17.20
N GLY A 143 7.77 22.85 -17.38
CA GLY A 143 6.47 23.32 -16.96
C GLY A 143 6.60 23.65 -15.49
N SER A 144 6.53 24.93 -15.17
CA SER A 144 6.43 25.38 -13.79
C SER A 144 5.29 24.61 -13.16
N ASP A 145 5.59 23.93 -12.05
CA ASP A 145 4.57 23.21 -11.28
C ASP A 145 3.33 24.10 -11.14
N PRO A 146 2.13 23.60 -11.48
CA PRO A 146 0.93 24.39 -11.34
C PRO A 146 0.84 24.85 -9.87
N SER A 147 0.64 26.15 -9.66
CA SER A 147 0.46 26.66 -8.29
C SER A 147 -0.67 25.89 -7.62
N PRO A 148 -0.54 25.52 -6.33
CA PRO A 148 -1.59 24.84 -5.60
C PRO A 148 -2.94 25.55 -5.83
N PRO A 149 -4.03 24.79 -6.09
CA PRO A 149 -5.33 25.41 -6.30
C PRO A 149 -5.66 26.29 -5.10
N THR A 150 -6.04 27.55 -5.36
CA THR A 150 -6.45 28.45 -4.30
C THR A 150 -7.83 28.02 -3.82
N ILE A 151 -7.88 27.38 -2.64
CA ILE A 151 -9.13 26.93 -2.02
C ILE A 151 -9.91 28.15 -1.51
N THR A 152 -10.82 28.68 -2.34
CA THR A 152 -11.61 29.88 -2.01
C THR A 152 -12.97 29.57 -1.40
N SER A 153 -13.56 28.40 -1.70
CA SER A 153 -14.86 28.03 -1.15
C SER A 153 -14.75 27.61 0.33
N ALA A 154 -15.75 28.00 1.13
CA ALA A 154 -15.82 27.62 2.55
C ALA A 154 -16.04 26.11 2.73
N GLU A 155 -16.79 25.48 1.81
CA GLU A 155 -17.09 24.04 1.84
C GLU A 155 -15.81 23.20 1.72
N CYS A 156 -14.84 23.68 0.93
CA CYS A 156 -13.55 23.04 0.73
C CYS A 156 -12.60 23.15 1.92
N LYS A 157 -13.00 23.81 3.01
CA LYS A 157 -12.26 23.89 4.29
C LYS A 157 -12.93 23.06 5.38
N THR A 158 -13.85 22.18 5.02
CA THR A 158 -14.58 21.30 5.95
C THR A 158 -14.48 19.86 5.45
N SER A 159 -14.96 18.92 6.26
CA SER A 159 -15.06 17.51 5.85
C SER A 159 -15.92 17.28 4.60
N SER A 160 -16.80 18.23 4.24
CA SER A 160 -17.57 18.22 2.99
C SER A 160 -16.71 18.29 1.73
N VAL A 161 -15.42 18.61 1.83
CA VAL A 161 -14.46 18.55 0.71
C VAL A 161 -14.48 17.19 0.01
N TRP A 162 -14.64 16.09 0.77
CA TRP A 162 -14.60 14.73 0.23
C TRP A 162 -15.83 14.36 -0.62
N GLN A 163 -16.89 15.15 -0.52
CA GLN A 163 -18.09 15.00 -1.36
C GLN A 163 -18.04 15.90 -2.60
N ASN A 164 -17.06 16.81 -2.68
CA ASN A 164 -16.96 17.87 -3.68
C ASN A 164 -15.50 18.08 -4.12
N LEU A 165 -14.71 17.00 -4.21
CA LEU A 165 -13.26 17.06 -4.41
C LEU A 165 -12.89 17.95 -5.60
N GLU A 166 -13.54 17.72 -6.73
CA GLU A 166 -13.24 18.36 -8.01
C GLU A 166 -13.65 19.82 -8.03
N ALA A 167 -14.79 20.15 -7.41
CA ALA A 167 -15.21 21.54 -7.20
C ALA A 167 -14.23 22.29 -6.28
N CYS A 168 -13.55 21.56 -5.39
CA CYS A 168 -12.49 22.05 -4.53
C CYS A 168 -11.08 22.02 -5.17
N GLY A 169 -10.98 21.60 -6.43
CA GLY A 169 -9.73 21.52 -7.19
C GLY A 169 -8.89 20.28 -6.91
N TRP A 170 -9.41 19.30 -6.18
CA TRP A 170 -8.73 18.05 -5.87
C TRP A 170 -9.10 16.94 -6.88
N PRO A 171 -8.24 15.92 -7.06
CA PRO A 171 -8.62 14.72 -7.79
C PRO A 171 -9.81 14.02 -7.11
N GLY A 172 -10.76 13.55 -7.90
CA GLY A 172 -11.97 12.85 -7.49
C GLY A 172 -12.59 12.08 -8.66
N PRO A 173 -13.74 11.42 -8.45
CA PRO A 173 -14.34 10.51 -9.44
C PRO A 173 -14.63 11.10 -10.84
N SER A 174 -14.80 12.42 -10.96
CA SER A 174 -15.18 13.08 -12.21
C SER A 174 -14.02 13.68 -13.00
N ASN A 175 -12.81 13.75 -12.40
CA ASN A 175 -11.60 14.25 -13.06
C ASN A 175 -10.42 13.25 -12.99
N THR A 176 -10.67 12.04 -12.53
CA THR A 176 -9.74 10.90 -12.58
C THR A 176 -10.40 9.71 -13.26
N GLY A 177 -9.61 8.72 -13.63
CA GLY A 177 -10.11 7.51 -14.28
C GLY A 177 -10.29 7.63 -15.80
N PRO A 178 -10.81 6.57 -16.43
CA PRO A 178 -10.98 6.50 -17.86
C PRO A 178 -12.23 7.26 -18.32
N SER A 179 -12.24 7.67 -19.58
CA SER A 179 -13.36 8.34 -20.25
C SER A 179 -13.62 7.75 -21.64
N GLY A 180 -14.81 8.03 -22.18
CA GLY A 180 -15.17 7.58 -23.52
C GLY A 180 -15.40 6.08 -23.64
N ASN A 181 -15.24 5.55 -24.85
CA ASN A 181 -15.47 4.13 -25.15
C ASN A 181 -14.21 3.30 -24.92
N LEU A 182 -14.33 2.22 -24.17
CA LEU A 182 -13.26 1.28 -23.90
C LEU A 182 -13.45 -0.02 -24.68
N THR A 183 -12.34 -0.59 -25.16
CA THR A 183 -12.31 -1.90 -25.84
C THR A 183 -12.10 -3.00 -24.82
N LEU A 184 -12.99 -3.99 -24.78
CA LEU A 184 -12.93 -5.09 -23.83
C LEU A 184 -11.76 -6.05 -24.11
N TYR A 185 -10.96 -6.33 -23.07
CA TYR A 185 -9.92 -7.36 -23.00
C TYR A 185 -10.24 -8.33 -21.85
N PRO A 186 -10.94 -9.45 -22.12
CA PRO A 186 -11.57 -10.24 -21.07
C PRO A 186 -10.64 -11.16 -20.26
N ASN A 187 -9.40 -11.38 -20.71
CA ASN A 187 -8.51 -12.43 -20.20
C ASN A 187 -7.15 -11.87 -19.71
N GLY A 188 -7.16 -10.65 -19.19
CA GLY A 188 -5.96 -9.91 -18.82
C GLY A 188 -5.21 -9.36 -20.04
N LEU A 189 -4.03 -8.78 -19.77
CA LEU A 189 -3.18 -8.16 -20.78
C LEU A 189 -1.70 -8.37 -20.43
N THR A 190 -0.95 -8.98 -21.34
CA THR A 190 0.51 -9.07 -21.23
C THR A 190 1.15 -8.16 -22.27
N ILE A 191 1.97 -7.22 -21.82
CA ILE A 191 2.67 -6.24 -22.66
C ILE A 191 4.15 -6.65 -22.76
N ASN A 192 4.56 -7.12 -23.93
CA ASN A 192 5.94 -7.57 -24.21
C ASN A 192 6.70 -6.62 -25.14
N SER A 193 6.15 -5.44 -25.43
CA SER A 193 6.76 -4.48 -26.34
C SER A 193 6.50 -3.06 -25.86
N SER A 194 7.46 -2.17 -26.09
CA SER A 194 7.30 -0.74 -25.84
C SER A 194 6.17 -0.16 -26.67
N GLY A 195 5.55 0.91 -26.18
CA GLY A 195 4.54 1.65 -26.92
C GLY A 195 3.37 2.12 -26.05
N THR A 196 2.37 2.69 -26.72
CA THR A 196 1.17 3.19 -26.06
C THR A 196 0.00 2.23 -26.27
N TYR A 197 -0.64 1.87 -25.18
CA TYR A 197 -1.81 1.01 -25.10
C TYR A 197 -2.96 1.85 -24.54
N SER A 198 -4.07 2.00 -25.25
CA SER A 198 -5.12 2.94 -24.85
C SER A 198 -6.55 2.49 -25.08
N ASN A 199 -7.48 3.07 -24.33
CA ASN A 199 -8.92 2.84 -24.42
C ASN A 199 -9.27 1.37 -24.16
N LEU A 200 -8.82 0.83 -23.02
CA LEU A 200 -8.93 -0.60 -22.69
C LEU A 200 -9.84 -0.83 -21.48
N ASP A 201 -10.77 -1.76 -21.56
CA ASP A 201 -11.47 -2.36 -20.40
C ASP A 201 -10.87 -3.75 -20.19
N VAL A 202 -9.85 -3.84 -19.34
CA VAL A 202 -9.15 -5.09 -19.04
C VAL A 202 -9.84 -5.79 -17.87
N ARG A 203 -10.16 -7.06 -18.07
CA ARG A 203 -10.65 -7.96 -17.01
C ARG A 203 -9.59 -8.99 -16.71
N GLY A 204 -9.21 -9.14 -15.45
CA GLY A 204 -8.15 -10.06 -15.04
C GLY A 204 -6.89 -9.31 -14.62
N TYR A 205 -5.72 -9.72 -15.11
CA TYR A 205 -4.42 -9.26 -14.64
C TYR A 205 -3.61 -8.58 -15.75
N ILE A 206 -2.86 -7.54 -15.42
CA ILE A 206 -1.94 -6.87 -16.35
C ILE A 206 -0.49 -7.18 -15.98
N ASN A 207 0.30 -7.64 -16.95
CA ASN A 207 1.74 -7.87 -16.79
C ASN A 207 2.53 -7.07 -17.82
N ILE A 208 3.47 -6.24 -17.36
CA ILE A 208 4.31 -5.40 -18.22
C ILE A 208 5.75 -5.89 -18.17
N ASN A 209 6.21 -6.40 -19.30
CA ASN A 209 7.54 -7.03 -19.47
C ASN A 209 8.50 -6.18 -20.32
N ALA A 210 8.06 -5.00 -20.78
CA ALA A 210 8.84 -4.12 -21.64
C ALA A 210 8.86 -2.69 -21.08
N SER A 211 10.01 -2.03 -21.19
CA SER A 211 10.17 -0.62 -20.84
C SER A 211 9.52 0.30 -21.87
N ASN A 212 9.38 1.58 -21.52
CA ASN A 212 8.79 2.61 -22.38
C ASN A 212 7.35 2.26 -22.81
N VAL A 213 6.55 1.89 -21.82
CA VAL A 213 5.15 1.51 -22.00
C VAL A 213 4.26 2.57 -21.37
N THR A 214 3.29 3.04 -22.13
CA THR A 214 2.21 3.91 -21.64
C THR A 214 0.90 3.15 -21.71
N LEU A 215 0.24 2.93 -20.57
CA LEU A 215 -1.17 2.54 -20.53
C LEU A 215 -1.98 3.79 -20.21
N ARG A 216 -2.80 4.23 -21.17
CA ARG A 216 -3.59 5.45 -21.07
C ARG A 216 -5.08 5.14 -21.22
N ASN A 217 -5.93 5.77 -20.43
CA ASN A 217 -7.38 5.64 -20.57
C ASN A 217 -7.83 4.17 -20.48
N PHE A 218 -7.59 3.53 -19.33
CA PHE A 218 -7.93 2.12 -19.15
C PHE A 218 -8.66 1.84 -17.84
N LYS A 219 -9.47 0.79 -17.85
CA LYS A 219 -10.13 0.23 -16.68
C LYS A 219 -9.59 -1.17 -16.42
N LEU A 220 -9.29 -1.50 -15.17
CA LEU A 220 -8.85 -2.82 -14.73
C LEU A 220 -9.78 -3.35 -13.64
N THR A 221 -10.51 -4.42 -13.95
CA THR A 221 -11.48 -5.04 -13.03
C THR A 221 -11.40 -6.57 -13.06
N ASN A 222 -12.21 -7.24 -12.22
CA ASN A 222 -12.34 -8.71 -12.21
C ASN A 222 -10.99 -9.42 -12.09
N VAL A 223 -10.11 -8.85 -11.28
CA VAL A 223 -8.81 -9.43 -11.00
C VAL A 223 -9.01 -10.73 -10.23
N ASN A 224 -8.26 -11.77 -10.57
CA ASN A 224 -8.32 -13.08 -9.94
C ASN A 224 -6.97 -13.53 -9.38
N TYR A 225 -6.05 -12.57 -9.22
CA TYR A 225 -4.71 -12.79 -8.68
C TYR A 225 -4.62 -12.07 -7.33
N SER A 226 -4.21 -12.77 -6.27
CA SER A 226 -4.32 -12.24 -4.91
C SER A 226 -3.26 -11.23 -4.52
N TYR A 227 -2.14 -11.18 -5.25
CA TYR A 227 -1.02 -10.32 -4.87
C TYR A 227 -1.08 -8.95 -5.53
N THR A 228 -1.20 -8.86 -6.86
CA THR A 228 -1.25 -7.56 -7.55
C THR A 228 -2.18 -7.52 -8.76
N ALA A 229 -2.85 -6.40 -9.04
CA ALA A 229 -3.68 -6.27 -10.24
C ALA A 229 -2.86 -5.98 -11.50
N LEU A 230 -1.87 -5.10 -11.37
CA LEU A 230 -0.94 -4.70 -12.42
C LEU A 230 0.49 -4.87 -11.91
N ARG A 231 1.28 -5.65 -12.63
CA ARG A 231 2.70 -5.88 -12.36
C ARG A 231 3.58 -5.28 -13.44
N VAL A 232 4.62 -4.58 -12.99
CA VAL A 232 5.78 -4.20 -13.78
C VAL A 232 6.93 -5.11 -13.39
N ASP A 233 7.47 -5.87 -14.35
CA ASP A 233 8.52 -6.84 -14.05
C ASP A 233 9.85 -6.19 -13.63
N PRO A 234 10.68 -6.87 -12.81
CA PRO A 234 11.98 -6.34 -12.41
C PRO A 234 12.84 -5.90 -13.61
N GLY A 235 13.40 -4.69 -13.55
CA GLY A 235 14.24 -4.13 -14.62
C GLY A 235 13.47 -3.39 -15.72
N VAL A 236 12.13 -3.50 -15.74
CA VAL A 236 11.27 -2.70 -16.61
C VAL A 236 11.13 -1.28 -16.04
N THR A 237 11.29 -0.27 -16.89
CA THR A 237 11.31 1.16 -16.50
C THR A 237 10.59 2.04 -17.52
N ASN A 238 10.44 3.34 -17.21
CA ASN A 238 9.73 4.32 -18.04
C ASN A 238 8.28 3.87 -18.32
N ILE A 239 7.58 3.50 -17.25
CA ILE A 239 6.18 3.11 -17.29
C ILE A 239 5.32 4.32 -16.97
N VAL A 240 4.31 4.57 -17.80
CA VAL A 240 3.30 5.61 -17.56
C VAL A 240 1.93 4.94 -17.51
N LEU A 241 1.26 5.08 -16.37
CA LEU A 241 -0.13 4.71 -16.17
C LEU A 241 -0.91 6.02 -16.03
N GLU A 242 -1.84 6.30 -16.94
CA GLU A 242 -2.59 7.55 -16.89
C GLU A 242 -4.06 7.41 -17.26
N ASP A 243 -4.90 8.26 -16.65
CA ASP A 243 -6.34 8.31 -16.89
C ASP A 243 -6.99 6.93 -16.67
N CYS A 244 -6.71 6.30 -15.52
CA CYS A 244 -7.01 4.89 -15.32
C CYS A 244 -7.87 4.59 -14.09
N GLU A 245 -8.69 3.54 -14.16
CA GLU A 245 -9.47 3.05 -13.02
C GLU A 245 -8.98 1.64 -12.69
N ILE A 246 -8.53 1.41 -11.46
CA ILE A 246 -8.09 0.09 -11.01
C ILE A 246 -8.92 -0.30 -9.80
N ASN A 247 -9.77 -1.32 -9.98
CA ASN A 247 -10.64 -1.86 -8.95
C ASN A 247 -10.58 -3.39 -8.95
N PRO A 248 -9.70 -3.97 -8.12
CA PRO A 248 -9.60 -5.41 -7.95
C PRO A 248 -10.67 -5.97 -7.00
N ASN A 249 -11.57 -5.15 -6.44
CA ASN A 249 -12.67 -5.59 -5.57
C ASN A 249 -12.20 -6.40 -4.34
N PHE A 250 -11.19 -5.88 -3.64
CA PHE A 250 -10.56 -6.48 -2.46
C PHE A 250 -10.08 -7.92 -2.69
N VAL A 251 -9.62 -8.24 -3.89
CA VAL A 251 -8.96 -9.53 -4.14
C VAL A 251 -7.44 -9.42 -4.12
N THR A 252 -6.86 -8.24 -4.36
CA THR A 252 -5.41 -8.05 -4.48
C THR A 252 -4.83 -7.26 -3.31
N GLN A 253 -3.66 -7.68 -2.86
CA GLN A 253 -2.87 -6.90 -1.92
C GLN A 253 -2.46 -5.54 -2.49
N PHE A 254 -1.98 -5.47 -3.73
CA PHE A 254 -1.62 -4.20 -4.38
C PHE A 254 -2.39 -3.99 -5.68
N ALA A 255 -2.81 -2.77 -5.99
CA ALA A 255 -3.33 -2.47 -7.32
C ALA A 255 -2.18 -2.41 -8.35
N ILE A 256 -1.07 -1.75 -7.99
CA ILE A 256 0.13 -1.65 -8.82
C ILE A 256 1.33 -2.14 -8.03
N TRP A 257 2.13 -3.02 -8.64
CA TRP A 257 3.42 -3.45 -8.08
C TRP A 257 4.52 -3.32 -9.13
N GLY A 258 5.63 -2.71 -8.75
CA GLY A 258 6.82 -2.62 -9.58
C GLY A 258 8.03 -2.13 -8.78
N TYR A 259 9.12 -1.83 -9.48
CA TYR A 259 10.35 -1.34 -8.84
C TYR A 259 10.62 0.12 -9.19
N ASP A 260 11.02 0.40 -10.44
CA ASP A 260 11.62 1.69 -10.77
C ASP A 260 10.94 2.37 -11.95
N GLY A 261 10.94 3.71 -11.97
CA GLY A 261 10.58 4.49 -13.16
C GLY A 261 9.11 4.38 -13.54
N ILE A 262 8.22 4.49 -12.55
CA ILE A 262 6.76 4.38 -12.72
C ILE A 262 6.13 5.74 -12.48
N THR A 263 5.37 6.22 -13.46
CA THR A 263 4.48 7.37 -13.33
C THR A 263 3.04 6.89 -13.29
N VAL A 264 2.28 7.30 -12.28
CA VAL A 264 0.84 7.08 -12.14
C VAL A 264 0.18 8.44 -12.01
N ARG A 265 -0.70 8.78 -12.96
CA ARG A 265 -1.36 10.08 -12.97
C ARG A 265 -2.82 10.05 -13.35
N ARG A 266 -3.64 10.88 -12.68
CA ARG A 266 -5.08 11.00 -12.95
C ARG A 266 -5.82 9.65 -12.89
N CYS A 267 -5.36 8.74 -12.03
CA CYS A 267 -5.98 7.44 -11.85
C CYS A 267 -6.88 7.41 -10.60
N GLU A 268 -8.00 6.69 -10.71
CA GLU A 268 -8.86 6.28 -9.61
C GLU A 268 -8.48 4.85 -9.18
N ILE A 269 -8.00 4.68 -7.95
CA ILE A 269 -7.50 3.39 -7.45
C ILE A 269 -8.19 3.09 -6.12
N TYR A 270 -8.93 1.99 -6.07
CA TYR A 270 -9.78 1.70 -4.92
C TYR A 270 -10.08 0.22 -4.75
N LYS A 271 -10.51 -0.14 -3.54
CA LYS A 271 -10.87 -1.51 -3.12
C LYS A 271 -9.73 -2.51 -3.32
N ASN A 272 -8.61 -2.24 -2.68
CA ASN A 272 -7.40 -3.06 -2.67
C ASN A 272 -6.66 -2.89 -1.34
N GLY A 273 -5.66 -3.73 -1.06
CA GLY A 273 -4.80 -3.56 0.13
C GLY A 273 -3.91 -2.32 0.07
N GLY A 274 -3.29 -2.02 -1.09
CA GLY A 274 -2.55 -0.78 -1.30
C GLY A 274 -2.42 -0.35 -2.77
N ALA A 275 -2.49 0.95 -3.06
CA ALA A 275 -2.67 1.40 -4.44
C ALA A 275 -1.42 1.22 -5.30
N ILE A 276 -0.24 1.61 -4.80
CA ILE A 276 1.03 1.33 -5.47
C ILE A 276 2.10 0.88 -4.48
N GLN A 277 2.82 -0.19 -4.84
CA GLN A 277 4.11 -0.53 -4.25
C GLN A 277 5.24 -0.39 -5.28
N ALA A 278 6.23 0.44 -4.97
CA ALA A 278 7.36 0.75 -5.84
C ALA A 278 8.65 1.04 -5.05
N ARG A 279 9.80 1.20 -5.73
CA ARG A 279 11.11 1.44 -5.10
C ARG A 279 11.65 2.85 -5.36
N GLN A 280 11.92 3.25 -6.60
CA GLN A 280 12.56 4.56 -6.87
C GLN A 280 12.14 5.17 -8.21
N ASN A 281 12.37 6.47 -8.37
CA ASN A 281 11.95 7.23 -9.56
C ASN A 281 10.45 7.08 -9.82
N VAL A 282 9.64 7.35 -8.79
CA VAL A 282 8.18 7.19 -8.82
C VAL A 282 7.54 8.57 -8.89
N VAL A 283 6.61 8.74 -9.81
CA VAL A 283 5.72 9.91 -9.83
C VAL A 283 4.31 9.39 -9.58
N PHE A 284 3.68 9.86 -8.51
CA PHE A 284 2.31 9.56 -8.15
C PHE A 284 1.57 10.89 -7.99
N GLU A 285 0.87 11.33 -9.03
CA GLU A 285 0.31 12.67 -9.09
C GLU A 285 -1.13 12.74 -9.57
N GLU A 286 -1.90 13.69 -9.04
CA GLU A 286 -3.29 13.92 -9.49
C GLU A 286 -4.20 12.68 -9.38
N ASN A 287 -3.92 11.73 -8.48
CA ASN A 287 -4.70 10.50 -8.33
C ASN A 287 -5.77 10.62 -7.25
N TYR A 288 -6.83 9.83 -7.40
CA TYR A 288 -7.84 9.60 -6.37
C TYR A 288 -7.72 8.17 -5.83
N CYS A 289 -7.21 8.04 -4.62
CA CYS A 289 -7.03 6.76 -3.95
C CYS A 289 -7.98 6.66 -2.76
N HIS A 290 -8.90 5.71 -2.80
CA HIS A 290 -9.95 5.60 -1.78
C HIS A 290 -10.38 4.17 -1.52
N ASP A 291 -11.12 3.94 -0.42
CA ASP A 291 -11.63 2.61 -0.04
C ASP A 291 -10.52 1.53 -0.03
N ILE A 292 -9.31 1.92 0.36
CA ILE A 292 -8.17 1.02 0.54
C ILE A 292 -8.34 0.37 1.90
N ASP A 293 -8.52 -0.95 1.91
CA ASP A 293 -8.84 -1.69 3.13
C ASP A 293 -8.19 -3.07 3.05
N ASP A 294 -8.18 -3.76 4.17
CA ASP A 294 -7.58 -5.07 4.27
C ASP A 294 -8.26 -6.05 3.31
N VAL A 295 -7.45 -6.80 2.58
CA VAL A 295 -7.93 -7.85 1.69
C VAL A 295 -8.34 -9.02 2.56
N ALA A 296 -9.66 -9.24 2.67
CA ALA A 296 -10.31 -10.14 3.63
C ALA A 296 -9.85 -11.62 3.66
N ASN A 297 -8.87 -12.02 2.84
CA ASN A 297 -8.55 -13.41 2.55
C ASN A 297 -7.19 -13.92 3.05
N ASP A 298 -6.32 -13.13 3.69
CA ASP A 298 -5.02 -13.68 4.12
C ASP A 298 -4.81 -13.78 5.64
N GLY A 299 -5.68 -13.17 6.45
CA GLY A 299 -5.60 -13.30 7.92
C GLY A 299 -4.36 -12.66 8.55
N ASP A 300 -3.51 -12.01 7.76
CA ASP A 300 -2.32 -11.30 8.19
C ASP A 300 -2.66 -9.79 8.31
N ASP A 301 -2.05 -9.11 9.29
CA ASP A 301 -2.25 -7.68 9.57
C ASP A 301 -1.48 -6.85 8.54
N TRP A 302 -1.95 -6.83 7.30
CA TRP A 302 -1.26 -6.11 6.24
C TRP A 302 -1.43 -4.60 6.37
N HIS A 303 -0.35 -3.92 6.01
CA HIS A 303 -0.38 -2.47 5.88
C HIS A 303 -1.30 -2.10 4.71
N THR A 304 -2.30 -1.28 5.00
CA THR A 304 -3.12 -0.66 3.95
C THR A 304 -2.63 0.75 3.70
N ASN A 305 -2.27 1.06 2.45
CA ASN A 305 -1.69 2.36 2.10
C ASN A 305 -1.98 2.73 0.63
N CYS A 306 -2.10 4.02 0.34
CA CYS A 306 -2.13 4.44 -1.06
C CYS A 306 -0.76 4.29 -1.72
N VAL A 307 0.32 4.69 -1.03
CA VAL A 307 1.67 4.64 -1.60
C VAL A 307 2.60 3.89 -0.66
N ILE A 308 3.29 2.87 -1.16
CA ILE A 308 4.12 1.94 -0.38
C ILE A 308 5.48 1.77 -1.04
N ALA A 309 6.53 1.95 -0.25
CA ALA A 309 7.87 1.59 -0.61
C ALA A 309 8.07 0.08 -0.57
N VAL A 310 8.77 -0.46 -1.57
CA VAL A 310 9.38 -1.78 -1.47
C VAL A 310 10.38 -1.75 -0.32
N ASN A 311 10.15 -2.59 0.68
CA ASN A 311 11.03 -2.71 1.84
C ASN A 311 12.29 -3.52 1.44
N ASP A 312 13.25 -2.85 0.82
CA ASP A 312 14.59 -3.38 0.62
C ASP A 312 15.65 -2.44 1.20
N SER A 313 16.87 -2.95 1.38
CA SER A 313 17.96 -2.24 2.05
C SER A 313 18.47 -0.99 1.31
N ARG A 314 17.98 -0.72 0.09
CA ARG A 314 18.38 0.45 -0.70
C ARG A 314 17.56 1.69 -0.38
N GLY A 315 16.39 1.52 0.27
CA GLY A 315 15.43 2.59 0.54
C GLY A 315 14.81 3.17 -0.74
N VAL A 316 13.96 4.21 -0.58
CA VAL A 316 13.32 4.87 -1.74
C VAL A 316 13.93 6.23 -2.05
N SER A 317 14.14 6.51 -3.32
CA SER A 317 14.64 7.80 -3.76
C SER A 317 13.94 8.33 -5.00
N ASN A 318 13.96 9.65 -5.13
CA ASN A 318 13.40 10.39 -6.26
C ASN A 318 11.90 10.13 -6.44
N TRP A 319 11.15 10.13 -5.34
CA TRP A 319 9.69 10.07 -5.41
C TRP A 319 9.09 11.47 -5.47
N ARG A 320 8.06 11.62 -6.29
CA ARG A 320 7.16 12.77 -6.29
C ARG A 320 5.74 12.30 -6.03
N ILE A 321 5.20 12.66 -4.88
CA ILE A 321 3.79 12.42 -4.51
C ILE A 321 3.10 13.77 -4.48
N TYR A 322 2.37 14.12 -5.55
CA TYR A 322 1.87 15.47 -5.77
C TYR A 322 0.36 15.53 -6.02
N HIS A 323 -0.34 16.38 -5.27
CA HIS A 323 -1.71 16.75 -5.60
C HIS A 323 -2.69 15.57 -5.73
N ASN A 324 -2.58 14.59 -4.84
CA ASN A 324 -3.49 13.44 -4.78
C ASN A 324 -4.58 13.66 -3.71
N SER A 325 -5.72 13.00 -3.90
CA SER A 325 -6.74 12.79 -2.86
C SER A 325 -6.65 11.36 -2.36
N MET A 326 -6.32 11.16 -1.09
CA MET A 326 -6.03 9.85 -0.53
C MET A 326 -6.79 9.63 0.78
N ARG A 327 -7.68 8.65 0.82
CA ARG A 327 -8.52 8.32 1.98
C ARG A 327 -8.59 6.82 2.18
N LEU A 328 -8.02 6.32 3.27
CA LEU A 328 -8.07 4.88 3.57
C LEU A 328 -9.43 4.48 4.16
N GLY A 329 -9.74 3.18 4.00
CA GLY A 329 -10.79 2.45 4.69
C GLY A 329 -12.22 2.92 4.42
N THR A 330 -13.16 2.14 4.95
CA THR A 330 -14.51 2.61 5.22
C THR A 330 -14.56 3.27 6.61
N PRO A 331 -15.43 4.27 6.85
CA PRO A 331 -15.55 4.90 8.16
C PRO A 331 -15.76 3.87 9.28
N GLY A 332 -14.82 3.81 10.24
CA GLY A 332 -14.87 2.89 11.39
C GLY A 332 -14.23 1.51 11.20
N GLY A 333 -13.62 1.21 10.05
CA GLY A 333 -13.01 -0.10 9.74
C GLY A 333 -11.49 -0.23 9.97
N LEU A 334 -10.84 0.77 10.58
CA LEU A 334 -9.39 0.90 10.55
C LEU A 334 -8.66 -0.19 11.34
N LYS A 335 -7.66 -0.80 10.70
CA LYS A 335 -6.67 -1.67 11.35
C LYS A 335 -5.39 -0.91 11.71
N TYR A 336 -4.72 -1.41 12.74
CA TYR A 336 -3.66 -0.79 13.53
C TYR A 336 -2.38 -0.40 12.75
N LEU A 337 -2.19 -0.88 11.51
CA LEU A 337 -0.98 -0.68 10.70
C LEU A 337 -1.23 0.02 9.36
N SER A 338 -2.25 0.89 9.31
CA SER A 338 -2.64 1.58 8.07
C SER A 338 -1.96 2.94 7.96
N GLY A 339 -1.31 3.22 6.83
CA GLY A 339 -0.61 4.47 6.56
C GLY A 339 -1.01 5.05 5.21
N VAL A 340 -1.40 6.30 5.05
CA VAL A 340 -1.77 6.75 3.70
C VAL A 340 -0.55 6.72 2.77
N ILE A 341 0.59 7.14 3.29
CA ILE A 341 1.88 7.09 2.60
C ILE A 341 2.88 6.34 3.49
N ASN A 342 3.58 5.37 2.92
CA ASN A 342 4.65 4.62 3.57
C ASN A 342 5.88 4.57 2.66
N THR A 343 6.83 5.46 2.91
CA THR A 343 7.90 5.72 1.95
C THR A 343 9.26 5.15 2.35
N LEU A 344 9.60 4.94 3.63
CA LEU A 344 10.93 4.43 4.00
C LEU A 344 12.08 5.23 3.34
N LEU A 345 12.03 6.54 3.53
CA LEU A 345 12.74 7.52 2.71
C LEU A 345 14.27 7.35 2.70
N ALA A 346 14.88 7.37 1.51
CA ALA A 346 16.33 7.48 1.32
C ALA A 346 16.77 8.88 0.90
N ALA A 347 16.32 9.37 -0.26
CA ALA A 347 16.81 10.65 -0.78
C ALA A 347 15.85 11.31 -1.78
N ASN A 348 15.84 12.65 -1.80
CA ASN A 348 15.23 13.48 -2.86
C ASN A 348 13.73 13.20 -3.09
N ASN A 349 12.98 12.98 -2.02
CA ASN A 349 11.55 12.70 -2.11
C ASN A 349 10.75 13.97 -1.84
N THR A 350 9.71 14.23 -2.64
CA THR A 350 8.81 15.37 -2.44
C THR A 350 7.38 14.86 -2.26
N ILE A 351 6.77 15.20 -1.13
CA ILE A 351 5.38 14.89 -0.80
C ILE A 351 4.66 16.21 -0.62
N GLU A 352 3.92 16.62 -1.64
CA GLU A 352 3.43 17.98 -1.73
C GLU A 352 1.98 18.11 -2.16
N ASN A 353 1.30 19.07 -1.53
CA ASN A 353 -0.03 19.50 -1.94
C ASN A 353 -1.04 18.35 -2.01
N ASN A 354 -0.98 17.33 -1.14
CA ASN A 354 -1.93 16.22 -1.12
C ASN A 354 -3.07 16.46 -0.12
N LEU A 355 -4.27 15.94 -0.39
CA LEU A 355 -5.37 15.84 0.56
C LEU A 355 -5.41 14.42 1.12
N ILE A 356 -5.20 14.30 2.43
CA ILE A 356 -4.95 13.03 3.11
C ILE A 356 -5.95 12.86 4.25
N ALA A 357 -6.68 11.75 4.26
CA ALA A 357 -7.54 11.37 5.37
C ALA A 357 -7.26 9.94 5.81
N ASN A 358 -7.54 9.72 7.09
CA ASN A 358 -7.60 8.41 7.70
C ASN A 358 -6.23 7.72 7.90
N GLY A 359 -6.25 6.46 8.37
CA GLY A 359 -5.09 5.65 8.73
C GLY A 359 -4.88 5.53 10.24
N ALA A 360 -4.08 4.55 10.65
CA ALA A 360 -3.55 4.49 12.01
C ALA A 360 -2.61 5.68 12.23
N PHE A 361 -1.68 5.88 11.30
CA PHE A 361 -0.98 7.14 11.07
C PHE A 361 -1.25 7.61 9.64
N SER A 362 -1.24 8.90 9.36
CA SER A 362 -1.39 9.33 7.97
C SER A 362 -0.12 9.10 7.14
N MET A 363 1.07 9.19 7.75
CA MET A 363 2.35 9.10 7.04
C MET A 363 3.42 8.33 7.84
N TYR A 364 3.98 7.30 7.19
CA TYR A 364 5.15 6.54 7.61
C TYR A 364 6.35 6.99 6.79
N LEU A 365 7.08 7.97 7.34
CA LEU A 365 8.25 8.53 6.69
C LEU A 365 9.51 7.68 6.91
N PHE A 366 9.55 6.96 8.04
CA PHE A 366 10.71 6.21 8.50
C PHE A 366 10.29 4.81 8.95
N ASP A 367 11.11 3.80 8.64
CA ASP A 367 11.01 2.47 9.25
C ASP A 367 12.35 2.11 9.88
N THR A 368 12.27 1.73 11.14
CA THR A 368 13.41 1.40 11.99
C THR A 368 14.03 0.06 11.61
N ARG A 369 13.29 -0.78 10.87
CA ARG A 369 13.75 -2.09 10.41
C ARG A 369 14.88 -1.99 9.39
N SER A 370 15.00 -0.86 8.69
CA SER A 370 16.05 -0.57 7.72
C SER A 370 17.03 0.48 8.25
N ALA A 371 17.60 0.23 9.45
CA ALA A 371 18.43 1.11 10.29
C ALA A 371 19.65 1.82 9.64
N ASN A 372 19.85 1.74 8.32
CA ASN A 372 21.03 2.24 7.63
C ASN A 372 20.73 3.36 6.62
N VAL A 373 19.49 3.79 6.46
CA VAL A 373 19.14 4.83 5.48
C VAL A 373 18.71 6.09 6.21
N THR A 374 19.56 7.10 6.19
CA THR A 374 19.21 8.45 6.63
C THR A 374 18.56 9.17 5.44
N PRO A 375 17.30 9.61 5.56
CA PRO A 375 16.65 10.43 4.56
C PRO A 375 17.50 11.66 4.26
N THR A 376 17.58 12.08 3.00
CA THR A 376 18.22 13.34 2.60
C THR A 376 17.34 14.07 1.61
N ASN A 377 17.39 15.40 1.61
CA ASN A 377 16.64 16.26 0.66
C ASN A 377 15.16 15.88 0.51
N THR A 378 14.52 15.44 1.60
CA THR A 378 13.10 15.09 1.56
C THR A 378 12.27 16.28 2.02
N VAL A 379 11.21 16.59 1.27
CA VAL A 379 10.33 17.72 1.51
C VAL A 379 8.89 17.24 1.65
N VAL A 380 8.23 17.63 2.73
CA VAL A 380 6.81 17.41 2.98
C VAL A 380 6.16 18.78 3.12
N LYS A 381 5.43 19.24 2.10
CA LYS A 381 4.92 20.63 2.10
C LYS A 381 3.51 20.79 1.57
N ASN A 382 2.82 21.80 2.06
CA ASN A 382 1.50 22.23 1.57
C ASN A 382 0.43 21.12 1.57
N ASN A 383 0.60 20.03 2.31
CA ASN A 383 -0.40 18.98 2.40
C ASN A 383 -1.58 19.45 3.26
N ARG A 384 -2.73 18.84 3.03
CA ARG A 384 -3.98 19.02 3.78
C ARG A 384 -4.34 17.70 4.40
N PHE A 385 -4.48 17.70 5.72
CA PHE A 385 -4.85 16.52 6.48
C PHE A 385 -6.27 16.68 7.00
N SER A 386 -7.11 15.68 6.80
CA SER A 386 -8.54 15.80 7.11
C SER A 386 -8.92 14.91 8.29
N ILE A 387 -9.77 15.46 9.15
CA ILE A 387 -10.41 14.78 10.29
C ILE A 387 -11.80 14.23 9.92
N VAL A 388 -12.07 13.98 8.64
CA VAL A 388 -13.38 13.49 8.16
C VAL A 388 -13.79 12.16 8.81
N ASP A 389 -12.82 11.27 9.09
CA ASP A 389 -13.07 9.90 9.55
C ASP A 389 -12.80 9.69 11.06
N SER A 390 -12.15 10.64 11.72
CA SER A 390 -11.71 10.55 13.11
C SER A 390 -11.58 11.96 13.69
N PRO A 391 -11.81 12.19 15.00
CA PRO A 391 -11.56 13.49 15.63
C PRO A 391 -10.10 13.96 15.54
N HIS A 392 -9.18 13.06 15.19
CA HIS A 392 -7.77 13.34 14.94
C HIS A 392 -7.39 12.95 13.51
N VAL A 393 -6.33 13.56 12.97
CA VAL A 393 -5.75 13.12 11.70
C VAL A 393 -5.00 11.82 11.96
N GLY A 394 -5.52 10.72 11.42
CA GLY A 394 -5.13 9.38 11.82
C GLY A 394 -5.60 9.04 13.25
N ILE A 395 -5.55 7.76 13.62
CA ILE A 395 -5.90 7.34 14.99
C ILE A 395 -4.82 7.79 15.98
N TYR A 396 -3.56 7.64 15.59
CA TYR A 396 -2.38 7.88 16.43
C TYR A 396 -1.63 9.15 16.05
N GLY A 397 -2.06 9.84 15.00
CA GLY A 397 -1.48 11.09 14.55
C GLY A 397 -1.06 11.06 13.08
N ILE A 398 -0.48 12.17 12.65
CA ILE A 398 -0.08 12.35 11.25
C ILE A 398 1.19 11.57 10.95
N TRP A 399 2.17 11.71 11.83
CA TRP A 399 3.53 11.21 11.64
C TRP A 399 3.72 9.95 12.47
N TYR A 400 4.16 8.87 11.84
CA TYR A 400 4.65 7.72 12.60
C TYR A 400 5.98 8.06 13.27
N PRO A 401 6.07 8.08 14.61
CA PRO A 401 7.24 8.56 15.33
C PRO A 401 8.23 7.42 15.61
N GLY A 402 8.45 6.51 14.65
CA GLY A 402 9.32 5.35 14.80
C GLY A 402 10.67 5.69 15.45
N GLN A 403 11.33 4.70 16.08
CA GLN A 403 12.61 4.92 16.77
C GLN A 403 13.58 5.77 15.93
N GLY A 404 14.00 6.90 16.47
CA GLY A 404 14.86 7.84 15.77
C GLY A 404 14.15 9.00 15.08
N TRP A 405 12.85 9.24 15.33
CA TRP A 405 12.17 10.47 14.85
C TRP A 405 13.01 11.73 15.07
N SER A 406 13.59 11.92 16.27
CA SER A 406 14.45 13.06 16.59
C SER A 406 15.69 13.16 15.68
N SER A 407 16.23 12.03 15.24
CA SER A 407 17.41 11.95 14.37
C SER A 407 17.06 12.04 12.89
N TYR A 408 15.86 11.63 12.48
CA TYR A 408 15.45 11.61 11.07
C TYR A 408 14.69 12.85 10.64
N SER A 409 13.87 13.42 11.53
CA SER A 409 13.07 14.62 11.24
C SER A 409 13.93 15.82 10.86
N GLN A 410 15.15 15.94 11.37
CA GLN A 410 16.10 16.99 10.98
C GLN A 410 16.51 16.95 9.49
N HIS A 411 16.27 15.82 8.81
CA HIS A 411 16.59 15.64 7.40
C HIS A 411 15.37 15.75 6.47
N VAL A 412 14.19 16.01 7.05
CA VAL A 412 12.95 16.23 6.32
C VAL A 412 12.51 17.68 6.54
N SER A 413 12.31 18.42 5.46
CA SER A 413 11.77 19.76 5.54
C SER A 413 10.24 19.71 5.55
N PHE A 414 9.63 20.25 6.60
CA PHE A 414 8.17 20.40 6.72
C PHE A 414 7.77 21.87 6.57
N SER A 415 6.77 22.17 5.74
CA SER A 415 6.24 23.54 5.63
C SER A 415 4.82 23.61 5.07
N GLY A 416 4.00 24.54 5.55
CA GLY A 416 2.66 24.81 4.99
C GLY A 416 1.65 23.66 5.08
N ASN A 417 1.95 22.62 5.87
CA ASN A 417 1.05 21.50 6.09
C ASN A 417 -0.01 21.89 7.13
N LEU A 418 -1.28 21.61 6.83
CA LEU A 418 -2.41 22.04 7.67
C LEU A 418 -3.37 20.88 7.92
N VAL A 419 -3.99 20.85 9.10
CA VAL A 419 -5.26 20.18 9.30
C VAL A 419 -6.33 21.02 8.61
N LEU A 420 -7.01 20.45 7.60
CA LEU A 420 -7.89 21.17 6.70
C LEU A 420 -9.01 21.90 7.44
N GLU A 421 -9.68 21.19 8.34
CA GLU A 421 -10.90 21.65 9.02
C GLU A 421 -10.62 22.71 10.10
N THR A 422 -9.42 22.71 10.68
CA THR A 422 -9.06 23.60 11.80
C THR A 422 -8.07 24.69 11.39
N GLY A 423 -7.37 24.52 10.27
CA GLY A 423 -6.26 25.38 9.85
C GLY A 423 -5.02 25.27 10.72
N VAL A 424 -4.95 24.29 11.64
CA VAL A 424 -3.78 24.09 12.51
C VAL A 424 -2.60 23.61 11.68
N GLU A 425 -1.45 24.26 11.85
CA GLU A 425 -0.20 23.84 11.22
C GLU A 425 0.36 22.56 11.85
N VAL A 426 0.86 21.68 10.99
CA VAL A 426 1.43 20.37 11.37
C VAL A 426 2.77 20.17 10.68
N ASN A 427 3.80 20.91 11.12
CA ASN A 427 5.11 20.93 10.45
C ASN A 427 6.20 20.17 11.24
N GLY A 428 6.02 18.85 11.39
CA GLY A 428 7.05 17.98 11.97
C GLY A 428 7.11 17.92 13.50
N THR A 429 6.21 18.59 14.21
CA THR A 429 5.94 18.33 15.62
C THR A 429 4.93 17.19 15.75
N GLU A 430 5.13 16.26 16.69
CA GLU A 430 4.04 15.39 17.12
C GLU A 430 2.88 16.28 17.58
N PRO A 431 1.65 16.11 17.04
CA PRO A 431 0.48 16.85 17.48
C PRO A 431 0.15 16.66 18.96
#